data_AF-A0A955MQ16-F1
#
_entry.id   AF-A0A955MQ16-F1
#
_cell.length_a   1.000
_cell.length_b   1.000
_cell.length_c   1.000
_cell.angle_alpha   90.00
_cell.angle_beta   90.00
_cell.angle_gamma   90.00
#
_symmetry.space_group_name_H-M   'P 1'
#
loop_
_entity.id
_entity.type
_entity.pdbx_description
1 polymer ?
#
loop_
_entity_poly.entity_id
_entity_poly.type
_entity_poly.pdbx_seq_one_letter_code
_entity_poly.pdbx_strand_id
1 'polypeptide(L)' 'MEDASREELFKAWIEDYGGVISKIVRAYTFNRQDEDDLFQEVALQLWMSIPAFEGRSKPSTWIYKVALNSAFVWKRK' A
#
# COMPACT_ATOMS: atom_id res chain seq x y z
N MET A 1 10.09 19.53 -8.00
CA MET A 1 11.28 18.72 -7.64
C MET A 1 10.96 17.71 -6.54
N GLU A 2 10.08 18.02 -5.57
CA GLU A 2 9.60 17.05 -4.55
C GLU A 2 8.69 15.93 -5.09
N ASP A 3 7.96 16.16 -6.19
CA ASP A 3 7.02 15.16 -6.73
C ASP A 3 7.74 13.99 -7.45
N ALA A 4 8.88 14.28 -8.09
CA ALA A 4 9.67 13.27 -8.81
C ALA A 4 10.28 12.22 -7.85
N SER A 5 10.76 12.64 -6.68
CA SER A 5 11.31 11.71 -5.68
C SER A 5 10.22 10.85 -5.02
N ARG A 6 9.01 11.40 -4.87
CA ARG A 6 7.85 10.65 -4.39
C ARG A 6 7.42 9.56 -5.38
N GLU A 7 7.38 9.90 -6.66
CA GLU A 7 7.07 8.95 -7.74
C GLU A 7 8.06 7.79 -7.80
N GLU A 8 9.36 8.09 -7.75
CA GLU A 8 10.42 7.08 -7.72
C GLU A 8 10.30 6.16 -6.51
N LEU A 9 10.11 6.72 -5.32
CA LEU A 9 9.97 5.93 -4.10
C LEU A 9 8.72 5.05 -4.12
N PHE A 10 7.61 5.58 -4.63
CA PHE A 10 6.37 4.80 -4.79
C PHE A 10 6.57 3.63 -5.74
N LYS A 11 7.17 3.86 -6.92
CA LYS A 11 7.47 2.80 -7.88
C LYS A 11 8.35 1.72 -7.27
N ALA A 12 9.44 2.13 -6.61
CA ALA A 12 10.33 1.20 -5.91
C ALA A 12 9.57 0.39 -4.85
N TRP A 13 8.70 1.01 -4.07
CA TRP A 13 7.93 0.29 -3.06
C TRP A 13 6.92 -0.69 -3.63
N ILE A 14 6.25 -0.34 -4.74
CA ILE A 14 5.33 -1.26 -5.43
C ILE A 14 6.10 -2.42 -6.05
N GLU A 15 7.26 -2.18 -6.65
CA GLU A 15 8.11 -3.22 -7.23
C GLU A 15 8.66 -4.17 -6.15
N ASP A 16 9.28 -3.63 -5.10
CA ASP A 16 9.94 -4.41 -4.06
C ASP A 16 8.97 -5.12 -3.12
N TYR A 17 7.80 -4.53 -2.86
CA TYR A 17 6.86 -4.99 -1.83
C TYR A 17 5.46 -5.31 -2.35
N GLY A 18 5.23 -5.25 -3.66
CA GLY A 18 3.95 -5.60 -4.30
C GLY A 18 3.46 -7.00 -3.89
N GLY A 19 4.37 -7.97 -3.77
CA GLY A 19 4.02 -9.31 -3.32
C GLY A 19 3.45 -9.38 -1.89
N VAL A 20 3.91 -8.51 -0.97
CA VAL A 20 3.36 -8.41 0.39
C VAL A 20 1.99 -7.72 0.35
N ILE A 21 1.87 -6.66 -0.44
CA ILE A 21 0.61 -5.94 -0.64
C ILE A 21 -0.45 -6.91 -1.17
N SER A 22 -0.16 -7.65 -2.24
CA SER A 22 -1.10 -8.63 -2.82
C SER A 22 -1.50 -9.72 -1.84
N LYS A 23 -0.58 -10.20 -0.97
CA LYS A 23 -0.92 -11.17 0.08
C LYS A 23 -1.94 -10.61 1.08
N ILE A 24 -1.78 -9.36 1.50
CA ILE A 24 -2.74 -8.70 2.40
C ILE A 24 -4.07 -8.52 1.69
N VAL A 25 -4.08 -7.98 0.46
CA VAL A 25 -5.30 -7.78 -0.33
C VAL A 25 -6.10 -9.09 -0.45
N ARG A 26 -5.44 -10.19 -0.84
CA ARG A 26 -6.06 -11.52 -0.98
C ARG A 26 -6.57 -12.10 0.34
N ALA A 27 -6.01 -11.72 1.47
CA ALA A 27 -6.51 -12.16 2.77
C ALA A 27 -7.84 -11.50 3.17
N TYR A 28 -8.23 -10.41 2.50
CA TYR A 28 -9.42 -9.61 2.82
C TYR A 28 -10.48 -9.60 1.71
N THR A 29 -10.24 -10.29 0.59
CA THR A 29 -11.11 -10.30 -0.60
C THR A 29 -11.40 -11.73 -1.05
N PHE A 30 -12.55 -11.96 -1.69
CA PHE A 30 -13.00 -13.31 -2.09
C PHE A 30 -13.25 -13.48 -3.59
N ASN A 31 -13.23 -12.38 -4.34
CA ASN A 31 -13.35 -12.38 -5.79
C ASN A 31 -12.31 -11.41 -6.39
N ARG A 32 -12.10 -11.52 -7.70
CA ARG A 32 -11.06 -10.76 -8.40
C ARG A 32 -11.37 -9.26 -8.47
N GLN A 33 -12.65 -8.88 -8.52
CA GLN A 33 -13.03 -7.48 -8.57
C GLN A 33 -12.69 -6.77 -7.25
N ASP A 34 -13.03 -7.40 -6.13
CA ASP A 34 -12.65 -6.91 -4.80
C ASP A 34 -11.13 -6.87 -4.62
N GLU A 35 -10.39 -7.87 -5.14
CA GLU A 35 -8.92 -7.89 -5.13
C GLU A 35 -8.35 -6.66 -5.85
N ASP A 36 -8.83 -6.39 -7.07
CA ASP A 36 -8.38 -5.24 -7.87
C ASP A 36 -8.76 -3.90 -7.20
N ASP A 37 -9.97 -3.77 -6.67
CA ASP A 37 -10.45 -2.57 -5.99
C ASP A 37 -9.67 -2.28 -4.70
N LEU A 38 -9.46 -3.31 -3.87
CA LEU A 38 -8.72 -3.15 -2.62
C LEU A 38 -7.23 -2.91 -2.89
N PHE A 39 -6.65 -3.52 -3.92
CA PHE A 39 -5.26 -3.23 -4.30
C PHE A 39 -5.09 -1.75 -4.69
N GLN A 40 -6.02 -1.20 -5.47
CA GLN A 40 -6.00 0.21 -5.85
C GLN A 40 -6.14 1.13 -4.64
N GLU A 41 -7.03 0.81 -3.69
CA GLU A 41 -7.17 1.57 -2.45
C GLU A 41 -5.87 1.53 -1.62
N VAL A 42 -5.25 0.36 -1.47
CA VAL A 42 -3.96 0.24 -0.77
C VAL A 42 -2.88 1.06 -1.46
N ALA A 43 -2.80 0.99 -2.80
CA ALA A 43 -1.82 1.75 -3.57
C ALA A 43 -2.03 3.27 -3.41
N LEU A 44 -3.27 3.75 -3.43
CA LEU A 44 -3.62 5.15 -3.20
C LEU A 44 -3.23 5.61 -1.79
N GLN A 45 -3.58 4.83 -0.76
CA GLN A 45 -3.21 5.16 0.62
C GLN A 45 -1.70 5.12 0.82
N LEU A 46 -1.00 4.20 0.16
CA LEU A 46 0.45 4.13 0.20
C LEU A 46 1.08 5.38 -0.42
N TRP A 47 0.62 5.79 -1.61
CA TRP A 47 1.02 7.04 -2.27
C TRP A 47 0.86 8.23 -1.33
N MET A 48 -0.32 8.36 -0.71
CA MET A 48 -0.64 9.45 0.23
C MET A 48 0.19 9.41 1.51
N SER A 49 0.67 8.24 1.92
CA SER A 49 1.46 8.07 3.14
C SER A 49 2.94 8.42 2.98
N ILE A 50 3.48 8.44 1.76
CA ILE A 50 4.92 8.62 1.51
C ILE A 50 5.49 9.90 2.17
N PRO A 51 4.86 11.08 2.05
CA PRO A 51 5.40 12.29 2.67
C PRO A 51 5.49 12.22 4.21
N ALA A 52 4.71 11.33 4.84
CA ALA A 52 4.73 11.11 6.28
C ALA A 52 5.73 10.02 6.72
N PHE A 53 6.45 9.39 5.78
CA PHE A 53 7.47 8.39 6.10
C PHE A 53 8.80 9.05 6.49
N GLU A 54 9.04 9.14 7.80
CA GLU A 54 10.22 9.78 8.39
C GLU A 54 11.42 8.83 8.57
N GLY A 55 11.39 7.62 8.00
CA GLY A 55 12.50 6.65 8.14
C GLY A 55 12.69 6.04 9.55
N ARG A 56 11.76 6.29 10.49
CA ARG A 56 11.78 5.72 11.85
C ARG A 56 11.51 4.21 11.91
N SER A 57 11.18 3.60 10.77
CA SER A 57 10.96 2.16 10.62
C SER A 57 11.43 1.71 9.23
N LYS A 58 11.58 0.40 9.02
CA LYS A 58 11.85 -0.13 7.68
C LYS A 58 10.68 0.19 6.74
N PRO A 59 10.94 0.49 5.44
CA PRO A 59 9.88 0.67 4.45
C PRO A 59 8.87 -0.47 4.44
N SER A 60 9.35 -1.73 4.52
CA SER A 60 8.49 -2.92 4.61
C SER A 60 7.50 -2.88 5.76
N THR A 61 7.90 -2.37 6.93
CA THR A 61 7.04 -2.25 8.12
C THR A 61 5.99 -1.16 7.91
N TRP A 62 6.38 -0.03 7.31
CA TRP A 62 5.45 1.05 6.99
C TRP A 62 4.40 0.61 5.97
N ILE A 63 4.84 0.01 4.86
CA ILE A 63 3.96 -0.50 3.79
C ILE A 63 2.99 -1.53 4.34
N TYR A 64 3.46 -2.47 5.17
CA TYR A 64 2.60 -3.46 5.81
C TYR A 64 1.51 -2.80 6.66
N LYS A 65 1.86 -1.79 7.46
CA LYS A 65 0.90 -1.04 8.28
C LYS A 65 -0.13 -0.31 7.42
N VAL A 66 0.29 0.37 6.34
CA VAL A 66 -0.65 1.07 5.45
C VAL A 66 -1.58 0.08 4.78
N ALA A 67 -1.05 -0.97 4.17
CA ALA A 67 -1.85 -1.99 3.49
C ALA A 67 -2.86 -2.66 4.42
N LEU A 68 -2.44 -3.05 5.63
CA LEU A 68 -3.31 -3.67 6.63
C LEU A 68 -4.42 -2.73 7.10
N ASN A 69 -4.08 -1.46 7.36
CA ASN A 69 -5.07 -0.46 7.79
C ASN A 69 -6.10 -0.18 6.69
N SER A 70 -5.66 -0.04 5.44
CA SER A 70 -6.54 0.16 4.28
C SER A 70 -7.48 -1.04 4.11
N ALA A 71 -6.97 -2.27 4.15
CA ALA A 71 -7.78 -3.49 4.07
C ALA A 71 -8.80 -3.59 5.22
N PHE A 72 -8.39 -3.23 6.44
CA PHE A 72 -9.28 -3.23 7.59
C PHE A 72 -10.36 -2.14 7.52
N VAL A 73 -10.08 -0.98 6.93
CA VAL A 73 -11.09 0.06 6.66
C VAL A 73 -12.04 -0.39 5.55
N TRP A 74 -11.52 -0.93 4.45
CA TRP A 74 -12.31 -1.39 3.31
C TRP A 74 -13.31 -2.48 3.71
N LYS A 75 -12.89 -3.48 4.49
CA LYS A 75 -13.76 -4.57 4.97
C LYS A 75 -14.89 -4.12 5.93
N ARG A 76 -14.77 -2.93 6.53
CA ARG A 76 -15.78 -2.38 7.44
C ARG A 76 -16.88 -1.59 6.73
N LYS A 77 -16.68 -1.28 5.44
CA LYS A 77 -17.73 -0.71 4.58
C LYS A 77 -18.69 -1.80 4.14
#